data_AF-A0A5B0R664-F1
#
_entry.id   AF-A0A5B0R664-F1
#
_cell.length_a   1.000
_cell.length_b   1.000
_cell.length_c   1.000
_cell.angle_alpha   90.00
_cell.angle_beta   90.00
_cell.angle_gamma   90.00
#
_symmetry.space_group_name_H-M   'P 1'
#
loop_
_entity.id
_entity.type
_entity.pdbx_description
1 polymer ?
#
loop_
_entity_poly.entity_id
_entity_poly.type
_entity_poly.pdbx_seq_one_letter_code
_entity_poly.pdbx_strand_id
1 'polypeptide(L)' 'MHNRLKSSSIKSLAEVMAIGRTFEEAIQKAIRSVDPSFTGFDKNSIVSQDELKQELTQPTDHRIFAIANAFNV' A
#
# COMPACT_ATOMS: atom_id res chain seq x y z
N MET A 1 -16.81 13.75 -0.20
CA MET A 1 -15.33 13.76 -0.14
C MET A 1 -14.86 12.80 0.94
N HIS A 2 -14.34 11.63 0.58
CA HIS A 2 -13.79 10.66 1.55
C HIS A 2 -12.36 11.05 1.92
N ASN A 3 -12.11 11.35 3.21
CA ASN A 3 -10.78 11.67 3.72
C ASN A 3 -9.95 10.40 3.94
N ARG A 4 -9.00 10.13 3.02
CA ARG A 4 -8.11 8.96 3.03
C ARG A 4 -6.98 9.00 4.06
N LEU A 5 -6.71 10.17 4.66
CA LEU A 5 -5.63 10.33 5.63
C LEU A 5 -5.86 9.42 6.84
N LYS A 6 -4.86 8.61 7.17
CA LYS A 6 -4.84 7.79 8.38
C LYS A 6 -4.40 8.67 9.56
N SER A 7 -5.20 8.65 10.62
CA SER A 7 -4.93 9.33 11.90
C SER A 7 -4.85 8.27 13.00
N SER A 8 -4.78 8.67 14.26
CA SER A 8 -4.82 7.76 15.40
C SER A 8 -6.13 6.98 15.52
N SER A 9 -7.23 7.50 15.00
CA SER A 9 -8.52 6.80 14.93
C SER A 9 -8.54 5.78 13.79
N ILE A 10 -9.02 4.57 14.10
CA ILE A 10 -9.19 3.48 13.12
C ILE A 10 -10.22 3.89 12.06
N LYS A 11 -9.86 3.64 10.80
CA LYS A 11 -10.72 3.82 9.62
C LYS A 11 -10.81 2.55 8.73
N SER A 12 -10.11 1.48 9.11
CA SER A 12 -10.19 0.19 8.41
C SER A 12 -11.46 -0.56 8.81
N LEU A 13 -12.00 -1.34 7.89
CA LEU A 13 -13.14 -2.24 8.14
C LEU A 13 -12.69 -3.66 8.47
N ALA A 14 -11.59 -4.10 7.85
CA ALA A 14 -11.05 -5.44 7.99
C ALA A 14 -9.52 -5.41 7.87
N GLU A 15 -8.89 -6.54 8.18
CA GLU A 15 -7.46 -6.79 8.04
C GLU A 15 -7.21 -8.14 7.39
N VAL A 16 -6.04 -8.29 6.77
CA VAL A 16 -5.59 -9.54 6.17
C VAL A 16 -4.30 -9.99 6.85
N MET A 17 -4.11 -11.30 6.93
CA MET A 17 -2.88 -11.92 7.43
C MET A 17 -2.35 -12.89 6.37
N ALA A 18 -1.03 -12.86 6.15
CA ALA A 18 -0.36 -13.81 5.27
C ALA A 18 0.86 -14.43 5.97
N ILE A 19 1.16 -15.68 5.60
CA ILE A 19 2.30 -16.44 6.14
C ILE A 19 3.27 -16.73 4.98
N GLY A 20 4.55 -16.42 5.21
CA GLY A 20 5.66 -16.71 4.32
C GLY A 20 6.88 -17.14 5.13
N ARG A 21 7.81 -17.85 4.48
CA ARG A 21 9.10 -18.22 5.08
C ARG A 21 10.06 -17.04 5.14
N THR A 22 9.81 -16.01 4.34
CA THR A 22 10.53 -14.73 4.37
C THR A 22 9.55 -13.55 4.40
N PHE A 23 10.07 -12.38 4.75
CA PHE A 23 9.28 -11.15 4.79
C PHE A 23 8.72 -10.78 3.41
N GLU A 24 9.54 -10.89 2.37
CA GLU A 24 9.19 -10.58 0.97
C GLU A 24 8.06 -11.48 0.48
N GLU A 25 8.10 -12.77 0.80
CA GLU A 25 7.01 -13.68 0.47
C GLU A 25 5.71 -13.30 1.21
N ALA A 26 5.80 -13.05 2.51
CA ALA A 26 4.63 -12.73 3.34
C ALA A 26 3.96 -11.42 2.91
N ILE A 27 4.75 -10.36 2.66
CA ILE A 27 4.20 -9.05 2.27
C ILE A 27 3.57 -9.09 0.88
N GLN A 28 4.17 -9.82 -0.07
CA GLN A 28 3.62 -10.00 -1.41
C GLN A 28 2.26 -10.72 -1.37
N LYS A 29 2.14 -11.76 -0.54
CA LYS A 29 0.86 -12.46 -0.32
C LYS A 29 -0.17 -11.55 0.34
N ALA A 30 0.21 -10.84 1.41
CA ALA A 30 -0.69 -9.96 2.13
C ALA A 30 -1.31 -8.89 1.20
N ILE A 31 -0.48 -8.22 0.38
CA ILE A 31 -0.96 -7.18 -0.55
C ILE A 31 -1.98 -7.76 -1.54
N ARG A 32 -1.69 -8.91 -2.15
CA ARG A 32 -2.62 -9.58 -3.08
C ARG A 32 -3.91 -10.07 -2.41
N SER A 33 -3.89 -10.32 -1.11
CA SER A 33 -5.07 -10.74 -0.35
C SER A 33 -6.00 -9.59 0.01
N VAL A 34 -5.56 -8.32 -0.06
CA VAL A 34 -6.41 -7.16 0.24
C VAL A 34 -7.43 -6.92 -0.87
N ASP A 35 -6.99 -6.92 -2.12
CA ASP A 35 -7.85 -6.67 -3.29
C ASP A 35 -7.30 -7.44 -4.52
N PRO A 36 -8.16 -8.10 -5.31
CA PRO A 36 -7.73 -8.83 -6.52
C PRO A 36 -7.03 -7.98 -7.58
N SER A 37 -7.22 -6.66 -7.58
CA SER A 37 -6.54 -5.72 -8.49
C SER A 37 -5.08 -5.47 -8.12
N PHE A 38 -4.66 -5.81 -6.90
CA PHE A 38 -3.28 -5.64 -6.46
C PHE A 38 -2.43 -6.83 -6.87
N THR A 39 -1.34 -6.57 -7.58
CA THR A 39 -0.40 -7.61 -8.03
C THR A 39 0.70 -7.90 -7.01
N GLY A 40 0.97 -6.95 -6.10
CA GLY A 40 1.97 -7.06 -5.06
C GLY A 40 2.72 -5.75 -4.79
N PHE A 41 3.88 -5.87 -4.16
CA PHE A 41 4.86 -4.80 -3.98
C PHE A 41 5.76 -4.71 -5.21
N ASP A 42 5.29 -3.99 -6.23
CA ASP A 42 6.04 -3.70 -7.46
C ASP A 42 5.61 -2.33 -8.03
N LYS A 43 6.29 -1.87 -9.08
CA LYS A 43 5.92 -0.67 -9.83
C LYS A 43 4.48 -0.78 -10.30
N ASN A 44 3.69 0.26 -10.01
CA ASN A 44 2.26 0.26 -10.20
C ASN A 44 1.77 1.63 -10.69
N SER A 45 0.54 1.65 -11.22
CA SER A 45 -0.14 2.86 -11.68
C SER A 45 -1.11 3.44 -10.64
N ILE A 46 -1.09 2.96 -9.39
CA ILE A 46 -2.03 3.36 -8.33
C ILE A 46 -1.66 4.74 -7.79
N VAL A 47 -0.36 5.05 -7.72
CA VAL A 47 0.16 6.36 -7.28
C VAL A 47 0.93 6.99 -8.44
N SER A 48 0.48 8.18 -8.86
CA SER A 48 1.17 8.94 -9.90
C SER A 48 2.49 9.56 -9.37
N GLN A 49 3.37 9.97 -10.29
CA GLN A 49 4.64 10.63 -9.92
C GLN A 49 4.42 11.95 -9.19
N ASP A 50 3.39 12.72 -9.58
CA ASP A 50 3.06 13.99 -8.96
C ASP A 50 2.54 13.81 -7.51
N GLU A 51 1.85 12.70 -7.25
CA GLU A 51 1.31 12.36 -5.92
C GLU A 51 2.34 11.66 -5.03
N LEU A 52 3.42 11.10 -5.59
CA LEU A 52 4.41 10.28 -4.90
C LEU A 52 4.92 10.94 -3.61
N LYS A 53 5.32 12.21 -3.69
CA LYS A 53 5.83 12.95 -2.53
C LYS A 53 4.76 13.15 -1.45
N GLN A 54 3.52 13.41 -1.84
CA GLN A 54 2.43 13.56 -0.88
C GLN A 54 2.12 12.24 -0.19
N GLU A 55 1.96 11.15 -0.94
CA GLU A 55 1.62 9.83 -0.41
C GLU A 55 2.73 9.23 0.48
N LEU A 56 4.00 9.59 0.24
CA LEU A 56 5.11 9.23 1.12
C LEU A 56 5.11 10.02 2.44
N THR A 57 4.68 11.28 2.42
CA THR A 57 4.71 12.18 3.58
C THR A 57 3.45 12.09 4.44
N GLN A 58 2.28 11.94 3.79
CA GLN A 58 0.98 11.84 4.45
C GLN A 58 0.51 10.38 4.42
N PRO A 59 0.31 9.73 5.58
CA PRO A 59 -0.06 8.33 5.60
C PRO A 59 -1.51 8.15 5.09
N THR A 60 -1.65 7.42 3.99
CA THR A 60 -2.91 6.97 3.42
C THR A 60 -2.91 5.45 3.27
N ASP A 61 -4.02 4.90 2.76
CA ASP A 61 -4.12 3.53 2.27
C ASP A 61 -3.24 3.22 1.03
N HIS A 62 -2.82 4.22 0.26
CA HIS A 62 -1.99 4.03 -0.93
C HIS A 62 -0.48 4.08 -0.66
N ARG A 63 -0.07 4.39 0.58
CA ARG A 63 1.35 4.60 0.93
C ARG A 63 2.26 3.44 0.56
N ILE A 64 1.80 2.19 0.68
CA ILE A 64 2.61 1.02 0.34
C ILE A 64 2.98 0.99 -1.16
N PHE A 65 2.07 1.43 -2.03
CA PHE A 65 2.28 1.53 -3.47
C PHE A 65 3.18 2.71 -3.84
N ALA A 66 3.06 3.83 -3.09
CA ALA A 66 3.99 4.95 -3.20
C ALA A 66 5.42 4.53 -2.85
N ILE A 67 5.60 3.73 -1.78
CA ILE A 67 6.91 3.19 -1.41
C ILE A 67 7.45 2.27 -2.50
N ALA A 68 6.63 1.37 -3.04
CA ALA A 68 7.03 0.50 -4.15
C ALA A 68 7.47 1.30 -5.39
N ASN A 69 6.74 2.37 -5.74
CA ASN A 69 7.11 3.25 -6.84
C ASN A 69 8.41 4.03 -6.56
N ALA A 70 8.63 4.47 -5.32
CA ALA A 70 9.83 5.24 -4.92
C ALA A 70 11.14 4.45 -5.08
N PHE A 71 11.13 3.14 -4.87
CA PHE A 71 12.29 2.27 -5.16
C PHE A 71 12.55 2.07 -6.65
N ASN A 72 11.59 2.42 -7.51
CA ASN A 72 11.61 2.24 -8.96
C ASN A 72 11.67 3.58 -9.73
N VAL A 73 12.00 4.68 -9.03
CA VAL A 73 12.25 6.01 -9.63
C VAL A 73 13.65 6.06 -10.23
#